data_AF-A0A388KL01-F1
#
_entry.id   AF-A0A388KL01-F1
#
_cell.length_a   1.000
_cell.length_b   1.000
_cell.length_c   1.000
_cell.angle_alpha   90.00
_cell.angle_beta   90.00
_cell.angle_gamma   90.00
#
_symmetry.space_group_name_H-M   'P 1'
#
loop_
_entity.id
_entity.type
_entity.pdbx_description
1 polymer ?
#
loop_
_entity_poly.entity_id
_entity_poly.type
_entity_poly.pdbx_seq_one_letter_code
_entity_poly.pdbx_strand_id
1 'polypeptide(L)'
;MSDGSSGNQGVGEGSSRVGDGKKCFKCGESGHFARECAEYWQARARGVPFVRTPYAPPAGRMGRSVVTTDENTRRSRSAEGGTVRTDMDDTNILMREYLVQKALERKARQEKEAEEEKKRKEEEARNEKERKKLLKQEERFRMEEERDARLLRIIRGEMKKDEDDYRARIRKGKSKTKLNKRGETIEEEKERLRRMIAMQGNIDEDTDDEELKLLRRRAAKLEISEKRKREMDKLVGNSPPMVTPEKRVSTRLTEESKKRIDVLKSASKQEAGCSDTRSLKKNVGNFMMLSLSTNLKRLANMFKNRRRKADLLKLDLTKLMKYYGAIKSFTTKRSKSKARSMISRVIKDVSGMSVRKRIIAKVQFDDRIKKSEVTRIVGKKCGELQLVKPMREMVKQRARIVWTRCPNVDDLIHNHRCFALRRAFNCVCCGTPFRRKDEHVHFRIGELDWVSAIVRNAKNVPRQDDERRGENLRKKLEETFRVWASELGRPCGEVSFSMEEIEGCFADETGRR
;
A
#
# COMPACT_ATOMS: atom_id res chain seq x y z
N MET A 1 40.62 -19.04 -43.25
CA MET A 1 41.31 -17.87 -42.66
C MET A 1 40.42 -17.36 -41.54
N SER A 2 40.43 -17.98 -40.35
CA SER A 2 41.50 -17.95 -39.33
C SER A 2 41.61 -16.54 -38.73
N ASP A 3 41.63 -16.26 -37.43
CA ASP A 3 41.62 -17.03 -36.18
C ASP A 3 41.49 -16.00 -35.03
N GLY A 4 41.17 -16.47 -33.80
CA GLY A 4 41.44 -15.75 -32.54
C GLY A 4 40.18 -15.18 -31.86
N SER A 5 39.48 -15.84 -30.92
CA SER A 5 39.88 -16.70 -29.80
C SER A 5 40.49 -15.97 -28.59
N SER A 6 39.84 -16.18 -27.43
CA SER A 6 40.32 -16.01 -26.04
C SER A 6 40.28 -14.58 -25.45
N GLY A 7 39.86 -14.30 -24.21
CA GLY A 7 39.55 -15.13 -23.03
C GLY A 7 40.16 -14.47 -21.77
N ASN A 8 39.40 -14.32 -20.67
CA ASN A 8 39.85 -14.55 -19.27
C ASN A 8 38.73 -14.22 -18.25
N GLN A 9 38.24 -15.16 -17.42
CA GLN A 9 38.81 -15.70 -16.15
C GLN A 9 38.86 -14.64 -15.04
N GLY A 10 38.45 -14.83 -13.78
CA GLY A 10 37.92 -15.93 -12.93
C GLY A 10 37.52 -15.25 -11.59
N VAL A 11 37.14 -15.85 -10.47
CA VAL A 11 37.39 -17.16 -9.88
C VAL A 11 36.40 -17.35 -8.72
N GLY A 12 35.98 -18.59 -8.50
CA GLY A 12 35.33 -19.08 -7.29
C GLY A 12 35.31 -20.61 -7.36
N GLU A 13 36.43 -21.22 -6.96
CA GLU A 13 36.79 -22.63 -7.06
C GLU A 13 35.79 -23.60 -6.43
N GLY A 14 35.67 -24.79 -7.01
CA GLY A 14 34.91 -25.88 -6.42
C GLY A 14 34.81 -27.16 -7.26
N SER A 15 35.93 -27.86 -7.41
CA SER A 15 36.03 -29.32 -7.59
C SER A 15 35.60 -29.96 -8.93
N SER A 16 36.61 -30.47 -9.64
CA SER A 16 36.53 -31.31 -10.83
C SER A 16 35.79 -32.63 -10.60
N ARG A 17 34.83 -32.94 -11.48
CA ARG A 17 34.55 -34.31 -11.93
C ARG A 17 34.43 -34.32 -13.44
N VAL A 18 35.24 -35.19 -14.03
CA VAL A 18 35.43 -35.47 -15.45
C VAL A 18 34.16 -36.11 -16.04
N GLY A 19 33.76 -35.63 -17.22
CA GLY A 19 33.09 -36.40 -18.27
C GLY A 19 31.71 -36.98 -17.99
N ASP A 20 30.65 -36.20 -18.26
CA ASP A 20 29.39 -36.80 -18.73
C ASP A 20 28.65 -35.82 -19.64
N GLY A 21 28.53 -36.19 -20.92
CA GLY A 21 27.90 -35.39 -21.96
C GLY A 21 26.45 -35.10 -21.59
N LYS A 22 26.15 -33.83 -21.24
CA LYS A 22 24.80 -33.41 -20.86
C LYS A 22 23.85 -33.62 -22.04
N LYS A 23 23.11 -34.72 -21.97
CA LYS A 23 22.00 -35.05 -22.87
C LYS A 23 20.87 -34.04 -22.67
N CYS A 24 20.21 -33.67 -23.76
CA CYS A 24 19.03 -32.83 -23.74
C CYS A 24 17.98 -33.45 -22.81
N PHE A 25 17.50 -32.68 -21.82
CA PHE A 25 16.50 -33.17 -20.86
C PHE A 25 15.13 -33.51 -21.48
N LYS A 26 14.90 -33.17 -22.75
CA LYS A 26 13.67 -33.48 -23.48
C LYS A 26 13.83 -34.75 -24.31
N CYS A 27 14.67 -34.76 -25.35
CA CYS A 27 14.84 -35.94 -26.21
C CYS A 27 15.83 -36.96 -25.62
N GLY A 28 16.84 -36.54 -24.84
CA GLY A 28 17.88 -37.42 -24.31
C GLY A 28 19.12 -37.57 -25.19
N GLU A 29 19.20 -36.83 -26.29
CA GLU A 29 20.38 -36.81 -27.16
C GLU A 29 21.41 -35.79 -26.68
N SER A 30 22.70 -36.09 -26.85
CA SER A 30 23.80 -35.15 -26.57
C SER A 30 24.00 -34.18 -27.74
N GLY A 31 24.52 -32.98 -27.46
CA GLY A 31 24.88 -31.99 -28.49
C GLY A 31 23.99 -30.75 -28.55
N HIS A 32 22.90 -30.69 -27.78
CA HIS A 32 22.06 -29.50 -27.64
C HIS A 32 21.40 -29.42 -26.26
N PHE A 33 21.02 -28.23 -25.82
CA PHE A 33 20.27 -28.05 -24.56
C PHE A 33 18.76 -28.17 -24.78
N ALA A 34 18.00 -28.39 -23.71
CA ALA A 34 16.54 -28.52 -23.76
C ALA A 34 15.80 -27.32 -24.39
N ARG A 35 16.45 -26.16 -24.49
CA ARG A 35 15.90 -24.97 -25.17
C ARG A 35 16.05 -25.01 -26.68
N GLU A 36 17.02 -25.77 -27.17
CA GLU A 36 17.42 -25.90 -28.58
C GLU A 36 16.91 -27.22 -29.21
N CYS A 37 16.09 -27.99 -28.47
CA CYS A 37 15.59 -29.28 -28.93
C CYS A 37 14.55 -29.11 -30.06
N ALA A 38 14.98 -29.31 -31.30
CA ALA A 38 14.17 -29.16 -32.50
C ALA A 38 12.92 -30.07 -32.47
N GLU A 39 13.07 -31.33 -32.07
CA GLU A 39 11.96 -32.29 -32.01
C GLU A 39 10.84 -31.85 -31.07
N TYR A 40 11.18 -31.30 -29.90
CA TYR A 40 10.20 -30.79 -28.95
C TYR A 40 9.42 -29.60 -29.53
N TRP A 41 10.12 -28.68 -30.21
CA TRP A 41 9.48 -27.51 -30.81
C TRP A 41 8.61 -27.90 -32.01
N GLN A 42 9.02 -28.89 -32.80
CA GLN A 42 8.22 -29.44 -33.89
C GLN A 42 6.96 -30.17 -33.39
N ALA A 43 7.06 -31.00 -32.35
CA ALA A 43 5.91 -31.66 -31.74
C ALA A 43 4.91 -30.64 -31.17
N ARG A 44 5.42 -29.58 -30.52
CA ARG A 44 4.60 -28.48 -30.00
C ARG A 44 3.92 -27.69 -31.12
N ALA A 45 4.60 -27.44 -32.24
CA ALA A 45 4.03 -26.74 -33.39
C ALA A 45 2.92 -27.56 -34.07
N ARG A 46 3.02 -28.90 -34.04
CA ARG A 46 2.01 -29.82 -34.56
C ARG A 46 0.88 -30.14 -33.57
N GLY A 47 0.95 -29.62 -32.34
CA GLY A 47 -0.06 -29.83 -31.30
C GLY A 47 -0.13 -31.28 -30.76
N VAL A 48 0.92 -32.07 -30.97
CA VAL A 48 0.95 -33.50 -30.58
C VAL A 48 1.75 -33.66 -29.27
N PRO A 49 1.32 -34.52 -28.33
CA PRO A 49 2.07 -34.78 -27.10
C PRO A 49 3.48 -35.31 -27.41
N PHE A 50 4.50 -34.65 -26.86
CA PHE A 50 5.88 -35.11 -27.01
C PHE A 50 6.14 -36.30 -26.08
N VAL A 51 6.17 -37.51 -26.64
CA VAL A 51 6.51 -38.75 -25.93
C VAL A 51 7.92 -39.16 -26.35
N ARG A 52 8.80 -39.41 -25.37
CA ARG A 52 10.14 -39.98 -25.63
C ARG A 52 9.96 -41.36 -26.26
N THR A 53 10.37 -41.52 -27.50
CA THR A 53 10.44 -42.82 -28.18
C THR A 53 11.47 -43.69 -27.45
N PRO A 54 11.09 -44.81 -26.81
CA PRO A 54 12.06 -45.76 -26.29
C PRO A 54 12.62 -46.56 -27.47
N TYR A 55 13.93 -46.66 -27.52
CA TYR A 55 14.71 -47.51 -28.41
C TYR A 55 14.03 -48.85 -28.73
N ALA A 56 13.89 -49.15 -30.03
CA ALA A 56 13.58 -50.49 -30.51
C ALA A 56 14.76 -51.43 -30.23
N PRO A 57 14.55 -52.61 -29.62
CA PRO A 57 15.54 -53.68 -29.63
C PRO A 57 15.48 -54.46 -30.96
N PRO A 58 16.60 -55.07 -31.39
CA PRO A 58 16.68 -55.79 -32.65
C PRO A 58 15.97 -57.15 -32.57
N ALA A 59 15.68 -57.68 -33.75
CA ALA A 59 14.96 -58.92 -34.02
C ALA A 59 15.38 -60.11 -33.14
N GLY A 60 14.38 -60.82 -32.60
CA GLY A 60 14.55 -62.10 -31.92
C GLY A 60 13.21 -62.84 -31.81
N ARG A 61 13.08 -63.91 -32.59
CA ARG A 61 11.91 -64.79 -32.74
C ARG A 61 11.93 -65.88 -31.65
N MET A 62 10.74 -66.39 -31.30
CA MET A 62 10.43 -67.59 -30.46
C MET A 62 10.53 -67.35 -28.94
N GLY A 63 9.60 -67.74 -28.06
CA GLY A 63 8.53 -68.73 -28.12
C GLY A 63 8.83 -69.89 -27.17
N ARG A 64 8.39 -69.83 -25.89
CA ARG A 64 7.95 -70.96 -25.04
C ARG A 64 7.68 -70.52 -23.59
N SER A 65 6.50 -70.84 -23.08
CA SER A 65 6.35 -71.24 -21.67
C SER A 65 5.81 -72.67 -21.65
N VAL A 66 6.44 -73.45 -20.78
CA VAL A 66 6.30 -74.89 -20.59
C VAL A 66 5.03 -75.18 -19.78
N VAL A 67 4.23 -76.13 -20.23
CA VAL A 67 3.28 -76.88 -19.38
C VAL A 67 3.86 -78.28 -19.22
N THR A 68 3.97 -78.71 -17.97
CA THR A 68 4.34 -80.05 -17.53
C THR A 68 3.20 -81.03 -17.79
N THR A 69 3.52 -82.13 -18.51
CA THR A 69 3.22 -83.56 -18.21
C THR A 69 2.08 -83.86 -17.22
N ASP A 70 1.12 -84.76 -17.43
CA ASP A 70 1.13 -86.02 -18.18
C ASP A 70 -0.28 -86.56 -18.52
N GLU A 71 -0.28 -87.42 -19.54
CA GLU A 71 -1.13 -88.59 -19.85
C GLU A 71 -2.59 -88.70 -19.33
N ASN A 72 -3.55 -88.94 -20.23
CA ASN A 72 -3.87 -90.30 -20.68
C ASN A 72 -4.93 -90.31 -21.80
N THR A 73 -4.79 -91.30 -22.69
CA THR A 73 -5.76 -91.88 -23.65
C THR A 73 -5.92 -91.28 -25.06
N ARG A 74 -5.35 -92.03 -26.00
CA ARG A 74 -5.58 -92.07 -27.45
C ARG A 74 -7.03 -92.43 -27.81
N ARG A 75 -7.63 -91.78 -28.82
CA ARG A 75 -8.18 -92.40 -30.07
C ARG A 75 -8.87 -91.38 -30.99
N SER A 76 -8.21 -91.11 -32.11
CA SER A 76 -8.70 -91.15 -33.50
C SER A 76 -10.03 -90.51 -33.93
N ARG A 77 -9.87 -89.70 -35.01
CA ARG A 77 -10.66 -89.66 -36.27
C ARG A 77 -11.99 -88.88 -36.31
N SER A 78 -11.96 -87.86 -37.18
CA SER A 78 -12.90 -87.54 -38.27
C SER A 78 -14.39 -87.35 -38.00
N ALA A 79 -14.89 -86.38 -38.79
CA ALA A 79 -16.24 -86.21 -39.32
C ALA A 79 -17.27 -85.50 -38.43
N GLU A 80 -17.71 -84.35 -38.97
CA GLU A 80 -19.10 -83.91 -39.14
C GLU A 80 -20.08 -83.83 -37.94
N GLY A 81 -20.92 -82.79 -37.99
CA GLY A 81 -21.95 -82.46 -37.00
C GLY A 81 -21.57 -81.20 -36.23
N GLY A 82 -21.97 -79.99 -36.62
CA GLY A 82 -23.30 -79.63 -37.08
C GLY A 82 -24.21 -79.49 -35.85
N THR A 83 -24.47 -78.23 -35.48
CA THR A 83 -25.58 -77.77 -34.63
C THR A 83 -25.59 -78.20 -33.15
N VAL A 84 -25.21 -77.26 -32.27
CA VAL A 84 -25.78 -76.84 -30.96
C VAL A 84 -24.63 -76.20 -30.16
N ARG A 85 -24.23 -74.98 -30.51
CA ARG A 85 -23.23 -74.21 -29.74
C ARG A 85 -23.66 -72.77 -29.42
N THR A 86 -24.67 -72.25 -30.10
CA THR A 86 -25.14 -70.88 -29.92
C THR A 86 -25.70 -70.62 -28.52
N ASP A 87 -26.49 -71.54 -27.95
CA ASP A 87 -27.12 -71.35 -26.63
C ASP A 87 -26.12 -71.38 -25.44
N MET A 88 -25.00 -72.09 -25.60
CA MET A 88 -23.94 -72.18 -24.58
C MET A 88 -23.04 -70.94 -24.57
N ASP A 89 -22.94 -70.26 -25.71
CA ASP A 89 -22.22 -69.00 -25.86
C ASP A 89 -23.05 -67.82 -25.31
N ASP A 90 -24.37 -67.81 -25.49
CA ASP A 90 -25.27 -66.78 -24.94
C ASP A 90 -25.31 -66.77 -23.40
N THR A 91 -25.32 -67.97 -22.78
CA THR A 91 -25.20 -68.10 -21.32
C THR A 91 -23.83 -67.67 -20.81
N ASN A 92 -22.75 -67.91 -21.57
CA ASN A 92 -21.40 -67.44 -21.24
C ASN A 92 -21.29 -65.91 -21.33
N ILE A 93 -21.93 -65.30 -22.33
CA ILE A 93 -21.99 -63.85 -22.52
C ILE A 93 -22.71 -63.18 -21.34
N LEU A 94 -23.89 -63.68 -20.95
CA LEU A 94 -24.65 -63.13 -19.82
C LEU A 94 -23.88 -63.25 -18.49
N MET A 95 -23.16 -64.37 -18.28
CA MET A 95 -22.30 -64.55 -17.10
C MET A 95 -21.12 -63.57 -17.09
N ARG A 96 -20.51 -63.27 -18.25
CA ARG A 96 -19.44 -62.27 -18.37
C ARG A 96 -19.95 -60.86 -18.09
N GLU A 97 -21.12 -60.50 -18.62
CA GLU A 97 -21.74 -59.19 -18.37
C GLU A 97 -22.07 -59.00 -16.88
N TYR A 98 -22.60 -60.04 -16.23
CA TYR A 98 -22.87 -60.01 -14.79
C TYR A 98 -21.59 -59.81 -13.96
N LEU A 99 -20.50 -60.49 -14.31
CA LEU A 99 -19.20 -60.32 -13.63
C LEU A 99 -18.61 -58.92 -13.85
N VAL A 100 -18.72 -58.38 -15.07
CA VAL A 100 -18.30 -57.01 -15.38
C VAL A 100 -19.14 -55.99 -14.60
N GLN A 101 -20.46 -56.18 -14.54
CA GLN A 101 -21.35 -55.32 -13.78
C GLN A 101 -21.02 -55.33 -12.28
N LYS A 102 -20.75 -56.51 -11.70
CA LYS A 102 -20.29 -56.64 -10.31
C LYS A 102 -18.91 -56.01 -10.07
N ALA A 103 -17.99 -56.11 -11.03
CA ALA A 103 -16.68 -55.47 -10.95
C ALA A 103 -16.79 -53.93 -10.99
N LEU A 104 -17.68 -53.39 -11.82
CA LEU A 104 -17.97 -51.95 -11.87
C LEU A 104 -18.64 -51.46 -10.59
N GLU A 105 -19.59 -52.22 -10.04
CA GLU A 105 -20.23 -51.91 -8.75
C GLU A 105 -19.21 -51.87 -7.60
N ARG A 106 -18.29 -52.85 -7.55
CA ARG A 106 -17.21 -52.89 -6.56
C ARG A 106 -16.24 -51.72 -6.71
N LYS A 107 -15.89 -51.36 -7.96
CA LYS A 107 -15.03 -50.21 -8.25
C LYS A 107 -15.71 -48.89 -7.86
N ALA A 108 -17.00 -48.74 -8.13
CA ALA A 108 -17.78 -47.56 -7.74
C ALA A 108 -17.89 -47.43 -6.21
N ARG A 109 -18.00 -48.55 -5.48
CA ARG A 109 -17.98 -48.54 -4.00
C ARG A 109 -16.62 -48.09 -3.46
N GLN A 110 -15.54 -48.62 -4.01
CA GLN A 110 -14.17 -48.24 -3.64
C GLN A 110 -13.87 -46.78 -3.96
N GLU A 111 -14.36 -46.26 -5.09
CA GLU A 111 -14.18 -44.85 -5.47
C GLU A 111 -14.93 -43.91 -4.52
N LYS A 112 -16.16 -44.26 -4.12
CA LYS A 112 -16.92 -43.51 -3.11
C LYS A 112 -16.23 -43.51 -1.75
N GLU A 113 -15.76 -44.67 -1.28
CA GLU A 113 -15.03 -44.78 -0.01
C GLU A 113 -13.71 -43.97 -0.05
N ALA A 114 -12.97 -44.01 -1.17
CA ALA A 114 -11.76 -43.22 -1.34
C ALA A 114 -12.03 -41.71 -1.38
N GLU A 115 -13.13 -41.28 -1.99
CA GLU A 115 -13.54 -39.87 -2.02
C GLU A 115 -13.95 -39.37 -0.62
N GLU A 116 -14.69 -40.18 0.14
CA GLU A 116 -15.06 -39.89 1.53
C GLU A 116 -13.83 -39.82 2.44
N GLU A 117 -12.88 -40.76 2.29
CA GLU A 117 -11.63 -40.73 3.04
C GLU A 117 -10.78 -39.49 2.70
N LYS A 118 -10.74 -39.09 1.42
CA LYS A 118 -10.06 -37.86 0.99
C LYS A 118 -10.72 -36.61 1.59
N LYS A 119 -12.05 -36.55 1.64
CA LYS A 119 -12.80 -35.45 2.27
C LYS A 119 -12.51 -35.36 3.77
N ARG A 120 -12.46 -36.49 4.48
CA ARG A 120 -12.08 -36.54 5.91
C ARG A 120 -10.67 -36.03 6.16
N LYS A 121 -9.68 -36.47 5.37
CA LYS A 121 -8.29 -36.01 5.47
C LYS A 121 -8.15 -34.52 5.17
N GLU A 122 -8.89 -34.01 4.19
CA GLU A 122 -8.89 -32.58 3.87
C GLU A 122 -9.50 -31.73 4.99
N GLU A 123 -10.60 -32.18 5.59
CA GLU A 123 -11.24 -31.53 6.73
C GLU A 123 -10.34 -31.51 7.97
N GLU A 124 -9.71 -32.65 8.30
CA GLU A 124 -8.75 -32.74 9.40
C GLU A 124 -7.55 -31.81 9.18
N ALA A 125 -7.02 -31.74 7.94
CA ALA A 125 -5.96 -30.82 7.59
C ALA A 125 -6.40 -29.34 7.67
N ARG A 126 -7.67 -29.02 7.40
CA ARG A 126 -8.22 -27.67 7.63
C ARG A 126 -8.28 -27.35 9.13
N ASN A 127 -8.79 -28.28 9.94
CA ASN A 127 -8.90 -28.11 11.40
C ASN A 127 -7.52 -27.97 12.06
N GLU A 128 -6.52 -28.74 11.64
CA GLU A 128 -5.15 -28.62 12.13
C GLU A 128 -4.53 -27.26 11.76
N LYS A 129 -4.74 -26.78 10.53
CA LYS A 129 -4.31 -25.45 10.09
C LYS A 129 -4.96 -24.34 10.93
N GLU A 130 -6.23 -24.47 11.30
CA GLU A 130 -6.92 -23.52 12.17
C GLU A 130 -6.37 -23.52 13.60
N ARG A 131 -6.14 -24.71 14.19
CA ARG A 131 -5.51 -24.84 15.52
C ARG A 131 -4.10 -24.24 15.54
N LYS A 132 -3.28 -24.49 14.52
CA LYS A 132 -1.94 -23.87 14.38
C LYS A 132 -2.01 -22.36 14.25
N LYS A 133 -3.01 -21.80 13.55
CA LYS A 133 -3.22 -20.34 13.48
C LYS A 133 -3.57 -19.75 14.84
N LEU A 134 -4.44 -20.41 15.61
CA LEU A 134 -4.84 -19.97 16.95
C LEU A 134 -3.64 -19.98 17.92
N LEU A 135 -2.88 -21.07 17.98
CA LEU A 135 -1.68 -21.15 18.83
C LEU A 135 -0.64 -20.08 18.47
N LYS A 136 -0.39 -19.86 17.18
CA LYS A 136 0.52 -18.80 16.71
C LYS A 136 0.02 -17.41 17.06
N GLN A 137 -1.30 -17.21 17.10
CA GLN A 137 -1.92 -15.95 17.49
C GLN A 137 -1.81 -15.71 19.01
N GLU A 138 -1.99 -16.76 19.81
CA GLU A 138 -1.84 -16.74 21.26
C GLU A 138 -0.39 -16.52 21.68
N GLU A 139 0.57 -17.19 21.04
CA GLU A 139 2.00 -16.97 21.30
C GLU A 139 2.43 -15.53 20.98
N ARG A 140 1.94 -14.97 19.87
CA ARG A 140 2.14 -13.55 19.52
C ARG A 140 1.50 -12.61 20.53
N PHE A 141 0.38 -13.01 21.14
CA PHE A 141 -0.27 -12.25 22.19
C PHE A 141 0.58 -12.28 23.48
N ARG A 142 1.07 -13.45 23.89
CA ARG A 142 1.93 -13.63 25.06
C ARG A 142 3.25 -12.84 24.97
N MET A 143 3.95 -12.95 23.84
CA MET A 143 5.19 -12.19 23.59
C MET A 143 4.98 -10.68 23.63
N GLU A 144 3.79 -10.23 23.25
CA GLU A 144 3.44 -8.82 23.35
C GLU A 144 3.07 -8.39 24.77
N GLU A 145 2.28 -9.18 25.49
CA GLU A 145 1.99 -8.90 26.90
C GLU A 145 3.29 -8.77 27.71
N GLU A 146 4.31 -9.56 27.37
CA GLU A 146 5.63 -9.47 27.98
C GLU A 146 6.38 -8.16 27.60
N ARG A 147 6.28 -7.72 26.34
CA ARG A 147 6.83 -6.42 25.90
C ARG A 147 6.11 -5.25 26.55
N ASP A 148 4.79 -5.30 26.64
CA ASP A 148 3.97 -4.29 27.31
C ASP A 148 4.26 -4.28 28.82
N ALA A 149 4.45 -5.44 29.46
CA ALA A 149 4.86 -5.53 30.86
C ALA A 149 6.26 -4.92 31.09
N ARG A 150 7.23 -5.18 30.20
CA ARG A 150 8.57 -4.56 30.23
C ARG A 150 8.46 -3.03 30.10
N LEU A 151 7.69 -2.53 29.13
CA LEU A 151 7.50 -1.10 28.94
C LEU A 151 6.82 -0.45 30.17
N LEU A 152 5.85 -1.13 30.78
CA LEU A 152 5.19 -0.67 32.00
C LEU A 152 6.09 -0.70 33.24
N ARG A 153 7.13 -1.54 33.27
CA ARG A 153 8.17 -1.48 34.31
C ARG A 153 9.08 -0.26 34.10
N ILE A 154 9.51 -0.01 32.87
CA ILE A 154 10.35 1.16 32.52
C ILE A 154 9.62 2.46 32.85
N ILE A 155 8.36 2.60 32.42
CA ILE A 155 7.56 3.80 32.70
C ILE A 155 7.33 3.98 34.22
N ARG A 156 7.11 2.89 34.97
CA ARG A 156 6.98 2.98 36.44
C ARG A 156 8.30 3.37 37.10
N GLY A 157 9.44 2.89 36.60
CA GLY A 157 10.76 3.28 37.09
C GLY A 157 11.06 4.75 36.83
N GLU A 158 10.76 5.25 35.64
CA GLU A 158 10.99 6.65 35.28
C GLU A 158 10.10 7.60 36.07
N MET A 159 8.82 7.26 36.22
CA MET A 159 7.89 8.04 37.05
C MET A 159 8.32 8.10 38.52
N LYS A 160 8.98 7.06 39.04
CA LYS A 160 9.48 7.03 40.42
C LYS A 160 10.74 7.90 40.58
N LYS A 161 11.64 7.88 39.58
CA LYS A 161 12.80 8.79 39.53
C LYS A 161 12.37 10.26 39.47
N ASP A 162 11.40 10.59 38.63
CA ASP A 162 10.86 11.96 38.54
C ASP A 162 10.25 12.44 39.86
N GLU A 163 9.58 11.54 40.59
CA GLU A 163 8.97 11.83 41.88
C GLU A 163 10.03 11.98 42.99
N ASP A 164 11.06 11.14 42.99
CA ASP A 164 12.19 11.22 43.92
C ASP A 164 13.03 12.49 43.66
N ASP A 165 13.23 12.88 42.40
CA ASP A 165 13.88 14.14 42.01
C ASP A 165 13.03 15.38 42.37
N TYR A 166 11.70 15.26 42.32
CA TYR A 166 10.80 16.31 42.78
C TYR A 166 10.83 16.44 44.32
N ARG A 167 10.79 15.33 45.05
CA ARG A 167 10.92 15.31 46.52
C ARG A 167 12.31 15.77 46.98
N ALA A 168 13.37 15.44 46.23
CA ALA A 168 14.73 15.92 46.50
C ALA A 168 14.86 17.43 46.31
N ARG A 169 14.17 18.00 45.30
CA ARG A 169 14.08 19.46 45.09
C ARG A 169 13.30 20.17 46.18
N ILE A 170 12.27 19.54 46.75
CA ILE A 170 11.50 20.08 47.89
C ILE A 170 12.28 19.96 49.20
N ARG A 171 13.03 18.87 49.43
CA ARG A 171 13.89 18.69 50.63
C ARG A 171 15.10 19.61 50.65
N LYS A 172 15.66 19.97 49.48
CA LYS A 172 16.66 21.04 49.38
C LYS A 172 15.96 22.40 49.39
N GLY A 173 15.42 22.77 50.55
CA GLY A 173 14.89 24.11 50.80
C GLY A 173 15.93 25.18 50.42
N LYS A 174 15.44 26.24 49.75
CA LYS A 174 16.12 27.52 49.44
C LYS A 174 17.60 27.56 49.85
N SER A 175 18.50 27.09 48.98
CA SER A 175 19.91 27.46 49.11
C SER A 175 19.97 28.98 48.94
N LYS A 176 20.47 29.69 49.96
CA LYS A 176 20.88 31.09 49.81
C LYS A 176 21.74 31.17 48.55
N THR A 177 21.35 32.01 47.61
CA THR A 177 22.13 32.33 46.41
C THR A 177 23.53 32.70 46.88
N LYS A 178 24.55 31.93 46.52
CA LYS A 178 25.93 32.28 46.86
C LYS A 178 26.26 33.57 46.12
N LEU A 179 26.41 34.65 46.88
CA LEU A 179 26.91 35.93 46.41
C LEU A 179 28.44 35.86 46.39
N ASN A 180 29.05 36.51 45.41
CA ASN A 180 30.52 36.60 45.35
C ASN A 180 31.03 37.59 46.40
N LYS A 181 32.36 37.73 46.55
CA LYS A 181 32.98 38.66 47.53
C LYS A 181 32.53 40.13 47.39
N ARG A 182 31.92 40.50 46.26
CA ARG A 182 31.33 41.82 45.97
C ARG A 182 29.81 41.90 46.18
N GLY A 183 29.16 40.84 46.67
CA GLY A 183 27.71 40.85 46.94
C GLY A 183 26.82 40.69 45.72
N GLU A 184 27.37 40.40 44.54
CA GLU A 184 26.64 40.21 43.27
C GLU A 184 26.18 38.75 43.10
N THR A 185 25.03 38.57 42.45
CA THR A 185 24.57 37.26 41.96
C THR A 185 25.38 36.82 40.73
N ILE A 186 25.42 35.51 40.45
CA ILE A 186 26.18 34.94 39.31
C ILE A 186 25.75 35.55 37.97
N GLU A 187 24.50 36.01 37.85
CA GLU A 187 23.98 36.67 36.65
C GLU A 187 24.45 38.12 36.53
N GLU A 188 24.51 38.87 37.63
CA GLU A 188 25.04 40.23 37.66
C GLU A 188 26.55 40.27 37.38
N GLU A 189 27.31 39.30 37.90
CA GLU A 189 28.74 39.17 37.59
C GLU A 189 28.97 38.85 36.11
N LYS A 190 28.16 37.93 35.53
CA LYS A 190 28.22 37.61 34.10
C LYS A 190 27.89 38.82 33.24
N GLU A 191 26.96 39.66 33.68
CA GLU A 191 26.60 40.87 32.96
C GLU A 191 27.68 41.95 33.06
N ARG A 192 28.30 42.13 34.23
CA ARG A 192 29.46 43.01 34.41
C ARG A 192 30.64 42.58 33.53
N LEU A 193 30.96 41.29 33.53
CA LEU A 193 32.03 40.72 32.69
C LEU A 193 31.74 40.91 31.20
N ARG A 194 30.48 40.76 30.76
CA ARG A 194 30.10 41.05 29.37
C ARG A 194 30.28 42.52 29.00
N ARG A 195 29.97 43.45 29.91
CA ARG A 195 30.20 44.90 29.69
C ARG A 195 31.70 45.24 29.66
N MET A 196 32.52 44.56 30.47
CA MET A 196 33.96 44.73 30.48
C MET A 196 34.61 44.21 29.19
N ILE A 197 34.20 43.03 28.71
CA ILE A 197 34.67 42.45 27.44
C ILE A 197 34.26 43.32 26.25
N ALA A 198 33.07 43.95 26.28
CA ALA A 198 32.64 44.87 25.24
C ALA A 198 33.43 46.18 25.21
N MET A 199 33.97 46.63 26.36
CA MET A 199 34.83 47.82 26.43
C MET A 199 36.30 47.52 26.09
N GLN A 200 36.77 46.30 26.34
CA GLN A 200 38.14 45.88 25.99
C GLN A 200 38.34 45.66 24.46
N GLY A 201 37.26 45.67 23.67
CA GLY A 201 37.32 45.48 22.22
C GLY A 201 37.81 46.67 21.41
N ASN A 202 38.24 47.78 22.03
CA ASN A 202 38.63 49.00 21.32
C ASN A 202 39.94 49.66 21.79
N ILE A 203 40.69 49.07 22.71
CA ILE A 203 42.03 49.57 23.08
C ILE A 203 42.92 48.37 23.40
N ASP A 204 43.68 47.93 22.41
CA ASP A 204 45.13 47.81 22.45
C ASP A 204 45.61 47.28 21.09
N GLU A 205 46.10 48.22 20.28
CA GLU A 205 47.03 47.98 19.19
C GLU A 205 48.30 47.30 19.73
N ASP A 206 48.95 46.53 18.85
CA ASP A 206 50.34 46.07 18.99
C ASP A 206 50.64 44.99 20.04
N THR A 207 50.23 43.75 19.77
CA THR A 207 51.03 42.52 20.07
C THR A 207 50.35 41.27 19.49
N ASP A 208 50.05 41.27 18.19
CA ASP A 208 49.72 40.02 17.49
C ASP A 208 51.01 39.27 17.14
N ASP A 209 51.28 38.19 17.87
CA ASP A 209 52.32 37.19 17.60
C ASP A 209 52.43 36.90 16.08
N GLU A 210 53.59 37.23 15.51
CA GLU A 210 53.93 36.95 14.11
C GLU A 210 53.73 35.47 13.73
N GLU A 211 53.82 34.57 14.72
CA GLU A 211 53.58 33.13 14.57
C GLU A 211 52.14 32.81 14.15
N LEU A 212 51.15 33.54 14.67
CA LEU A 212 49.74 33.31 14.36
C LEU A 212 49.38 33.78 12.94
N LYS A 213 50.03 34.85 12.47
CA LYS A 213 49.93 35.33 11.08
C LYS A 213 50.61 34.36 10.11
N LEU A 214 51.74 33.78 10.51
CA LEU A 214 52.46 32.80 9.69
C LEU A 214 51.67 31.50 9.53
N LEU A 215 51.03 31.00 10.60
CA LEU A 215 50.18 29.80 10.56
C LEU A 215 48.94 29.98 9.69
N ARG A 216 48.31 31.16 9.72
CA ARG A 216 47.16 31.48 8.83
C ARG A 216 47.59 31.56 7.36
N ARG A 217 48.76 32.14 7.05
CA ARG A 217 49.30 32.16 5.68
C ARG A 217 49.69 30.76 5.18
N ARG A 218 50.16 29.89 6.08
CA ARG A 218 50.50 28.48 5.75
C ARG A 218 49.26 27.65 5.51
N ALA A 219 48.20 27.83 6.29
CA ALA A 219 46.93 27.13 6.12
C ALA A 219 46.18 27.56 4.84
N ALA A 220 46.29 28.85 4.44
CA ALA A 220 45.66 29.36 3.21
C ALA A 220 46.33 28.86 1.92
N LYS A 221 47.56 28.34 1.98
CA LYS A 221 48.31 27.80 0.83
C LYS A 221 48.12 26.29 0.61
N LEU A 222 47.34 25.61 1.45
CA LEU A 222 47.01 24.20 1.25
C LEU A 222 45.78 24.09 0.33
N GLU A 223 46.00 23.99 -0.98
CA GLU A 223 44.98 23.54 -1.93
C GLU A 223 44.69 22.05 -1.70
N ILE A 224 43.51 21.75 -1.15
CA ILE A 224 43.02 20.38 -1.03
C ILE A 224 42.48 19.94 -2.40
N SER A 225 43.38 19.51 -3.29
CA SER A 225 43.04 18.88 -4.57
C SER A 225 43.17 17.35 -4.51
N GLU A 226 42.80 16.72 -3.39
CA GLU A 226 42.77 15.26 -3.29
C GLU A 226 41.51 14.75 -2.56
N LYS A 227 40.37 14.88 -3.24
CA LYS A 227 39.21 14.04 -2.94
C LYS A 227 39.47 12.67 -3.55
N ARG A 228 39.87 11.71 -2.70
CA ARG A 228 39.80 10.25 -2.88
C ARG A 228 39.46 9.82 -4.32
N LYS A 229 40.49 9.44 -5.09
CA LYS A 229 40.30 8.60 -6.26
C LYS A 229 39.62 7.30 -5.80
N ARG A 230 38.36 7.12 -6.19
CA ARG A 230 37.84 5.75 -6.39
C ARG A 230 38.66 5.16 -7.52
N GLU A 231 39.11 3.94 -7.31
CA GLU A 231 39.81 3.16 -8.32
C GLU A 231 39.02 3.13 -9.63
N MET A 232 39.78 3.13 -10.73
CA MET A 232 39.31 3.22 -12.10
C MET A 232 38.34 2.09 -12.42
N ASP A 233 37.07 2.42 -12.68
CA ASP A 233 36.07 1.47 -13.17
C ASP A 233 36.58 0.85 -14.49
N LYS A 234 36.69 -0.48 -14.52
CA LYS A 234 37.00 -1.24 -15.73
C LYS A 234 35.84 -1.10 -16.71
N LEU A 235 36.13 -0.66 -17.93
CA LEU A 235 35.18 -0.66 -19.05
C LEU A 235 34.73 -2.09 -19.35
N VAL A 236 33.48 -2.43 -19.02
CA VAL A 236 32.76 -3.58 -19.58
C VAL A 236 31.78 -3.03 -20.62
N GLY A 237 31.95 -3.51 -21.85
CA GLY A 237 31.31 -2.97 -23.04
C GLY A 237 29.80 -3.21 -23.17
N ASN A 238 29.24 -2.37 -24.06
CA ASN A 238 27.98 -2.47 -24.79
C ASN A 238 26.68 -2.29 -23.99
N SER A 239 26.46 -1.06 -23.52
CA SER A 239 25.12 -0.48 -23.43
C SER A 239 25.20 1.00 -23.88
N PRO A 240 24.33 1.46 -24.80
CA PRO A 240 24.36 2.84 -25.26
C PRO A 240 24.02 3.82 -24.11
N PRO A 241 24.65 5.00 -24.05
CA PRO A 241 24.51 5.92 -22.93
C PRO A 241 23.10 6.52 -22.87
N MET A 242 22.43 6.36 -21.74
CA MET A 242 21.23 7.12 -21.40
C MET A 242 21.60 8.58 -21.17
N VAL A 243 21.15 9.47 -22.06
CA VAL A 243 21.15 10.92 -21.82
C VAL A 243 20.09 11.23 -20.77
N THR A 244 20.50 11.42 -19.52
CA THR A 244 19.64 12.06 -18.50
C THR A 244 19.89 13.56 -18.50
N PRO A 245 18.86 14.41 -18.61
CA PRO A 245 19.03 15.86 -18.62
C PRO A 245 19.64 16.38 -17.31
N GLU A 246 20.51 17.38 -17.46
CA GLU A 246 21.27 18.00 -16.38
C GLU A 246 20.39 18.40 -15.18
N LYS A 247 20.87 18.01 -14.02
CA LYS A 247 20.37 18.41 -12.72
C LYS A 247 20.62 19.91 -12.57
N ARG A 248 19.58 20.73 -12.83
CA ARG A 248 19.61 22.18 -12.63
C ARG A 248 20.22 22.52 -11.28
N VAL A 249 21.42 23.10 -11.31
CA VAL A 249 22.04 23.73 -10.15
C VAL A 249 21.16 24.91 -9.77
N SER A 250 20.71 24.95 -8.51
CA SER A 250 19.92 26.04 -7.96
C SER A 250 20.66 27.35 -8.12
N THR A 251 20.23 28.20 -9.06
CA THR A 251 20.68 29.57 -9.21
C THR A 251 20.45 30.31 -7.90
N ARG A 252 21.53 30.80 -7.28
CA ARG A 252 21.44 31.73 -6.14
C ARG A 252 20.72 32.98 -6.64
N LEU A 253 19.60 33.33 -6.00
CA LEU A 253 18.88 34.58 -6.28
C LEU A 253 19.82 35.77 -6.03
N THR A 254 19.84 36.71 -6.97
CA THR A 254 20.62 37.95 -6.88
C THR A 254 20.16 38.77 -5.67
N GLU A 255 21.08 39.54 -5.06
CA GLU A 255 20.77 40.41 -3.90
C GLU A 255 19.63 41.39 -4.20
N GLU A 256 19.49 41.80 -5.45
CA GLU A 256 18.41 42.66 -5.92
C GLU A 256 17.03 41.98 -5.87
N SER A 257 16.96 40.68 -6.17
CA SER A 257 15.74 39.87 -6.06
C SER A 257 15.32 39.66 -4.60
N LYS A 258 16.30 39.55 -3.69
CA LYS A 258 16.06 39.45 -2.25
C LYS A 258 15.47 40.76 -1.69
N LYS A 259 16.01 41.91 -2.10
CA LYS A 259 15.47 43.22 -1.72
C LYS A 259 14.02 43.43 -2.17
N ARG A 260 13.65 42.99 -3.39
CA ARG A 260 12.25 43.04 -3.86
C ARG A 260 11.29 42.18 -3.02
N ILE A 261 11.74 41.01 -2.57
CA ILE A 261 10.95 40.13 -1.69
C ILE A 261 10.73 40.76 -0.32
N ASP A 262 11.72 41.47 0.22
CA ASP A 262 11.60 42.15 1.51
C ASP A 262 10.68 43.38 1.44
N VAL A 263 10.66 44.12 0.33
CA VAL A 263 9.68 45.20 0.10
C VAL A 263 8.25 44.65 0.07
N LEU A 264 8.00 43.53 -0.62
CA LEU A 264 6.67 42.90 -0.66
C LEU A 264 6.22 42.36 0.71
N LYS A 265 7.14 41.82 1.51
CA LYS A 265 6.85 41.42 2.90
C LYS A 265 6.54 42.60 3.81
N SER A 266 7.17 43.74 3.58
CA SER A 266 6.97 44.97 4.35
C SER A 266 5.60 45.59 4.07
N ALA A 267 5.17 45.61 2.81
CA ALA A 267 3.84 46.07 2.40
C ALA A 267 2.71 45.20 2.98
N SER A 268 2.89 43.87 3.02
CA SER A 268 1.88 42.96 3.61
C SER A 268 1.71 43.08 5.13
N LYS A 269 2.61 43.79 5.83
CA LYS A 269 2.60 43.96 7.28
C LYS A 269 1.87 45.22 7.76
N GLN A 270 1.57 46.17 6.87
CA GLN A 270 0.90 47.41 7.23
C GLN A 270 -0.64 47.35 7.15
N GLU A 271 -1.23 46.32 6.55
CA GLU A 271 -2.70 46.18 6.45
C GLU A 271 -3.33 45.13 7.41
N ALA A 272 -2.66 44.78 8.50
CA ALA A 272 -3.23 43.87 9.50
C ALA A 272 -3.11 44.44 10.93
N GLY A 273 -3.84 45.51 11.21
CA GLY A 273 -4.15 45.92 12.57
C GLY A 273 -5.36 45.14 13.10
N CYS A 274 -5.18 44.34 14.17
CA CYS A 274 -6.02 44.35 15.38
C CYS A 274 -5.80 43.11 16.28
N SER A 275 -5.55 43.39 17.57
CA SER A 275 -5.75 42.58 18.79
C SER A 275 -4.74 41.47 19.17
N ASP A 276 -3.91 41.91 20.12
CA ASP A 276 -3.22 41.22 21.19
C ASP A 276 -3.83 39.86 21.64
N THR A 277 -3.24 38.75 21.20
CA THR A 277 -3.47 37.41 21.78
C THR A 277 -2.21 36.54 21.75
N ARG A 278 -1.06 37.07 22.18
CA ARG A 278 0.20 36.29 22.22
C ARG A 278 0.59 35.78 23.61
N SER A 279 0.16 36.45 24.69
CA SER A 279 0.51 36.06 26.07
C SER A 279 -0.40 34.98 26.66
N LEU A 280 -1.65 34.84 26.19
CA LEU A 280 -2.58 33.80 26.67
C LEU A 280 -2.30 32.39 26.11
N LYS A 281 -1.59 32.26 24.97
CA LYS A 281 -1.36 30.95 24.32
C LYS A 281 -0.32 30.07 25.04
N LYS A 282 0.63 30.64 25.79
CA LYS A 282 1.61 29.85 26.57
C LYS A 282 0.99 29.20 27.80
N ASN A 283 0.08 29.89 28.49
CA ASN A 283 -0.59 29.37 29.68
C ASN A 283 -1.68 28.34 29.34
N VAL A 284 -2.41 28.52 28.24
CA VAL A 284 -3.40 27.53 27.75
C VAL A 284 -2.71 26.25 27.22
N GLY A 285 -1.53 26.37 26.59
CA GLY A 285 -0.74 25.24 26.11
C GLY A 285 -0.24 24.32 27.24
N ASN A 286 0.26 24.91 28.34
CA ASN A 286 0.70 24.13 29.51
C ASN A 286 -0.47 23.46 30.23
N PHE A 287 -1.61 24.14 30.40
CA PHE A 287 -2.81 23.55 31.00
C PHE A 287 -3.41 22.44 30.12
N MET A 288 -3.44 22.60 28.79
CA MET A 288 -3.86 21.54 27.86
C MET A 288 -2.93 20.32 27.93
N MET A 289 -1.61 20.49 28.01
CA MET A 289 -0.64 19.39 28.12
C MET A 289 -0.79 18.60 29.44
N LEU A 290 -1.02 19.26 30.57
CA LEU A 290 -1.31 18.64 31.87
C LEU A 290 -2.66 17.89 31.87
N SER A 291 -3.70 18.45 31.22
CA SER A 291 -4.99 17.76 31.06
C SER A 291 -4.93 16.58 30.08
N LEU A 292 -4.09 16.64 29.05
CA LEU A 292 -3.85 15.54 28.11
C LEU A 292 -3.07 14.40 28.76
N SER A 293 -2.08 14.71 29.62
CA SER A 293 -1.29 13.70 30.32
C SER A 293 -2.10 12.94 31.38
N THR A 294 -2.96 13.63 32.13
CA THR A 294 -3.89 13.03 33.11
C THR A 294 -4.97 12.19 32.42
N ASN A 295 -5.54 12.68 31.32
CA ASN A 295 -6.48 11.91 30.52
C ASN A 295 -5.84 10.67 29.90
N LEU A 296 -4.59 10.75 29.43
CA LEU A 296 -3.85 9.61 28.90
C LEU A 296 -3.56 8.56 29.97
N LYS A 297 -3.17 8.98 31.19
CA LYS A 297 -2.98 8.09 32.36
C LYS A 297 -4.28 7.37 32.73
N ARG A 298 -5.40 8.09 32.79
CA ARG A 298 -6.72 7.51 33.08
C ARG A 298 -7.15 6.53 32.00
N LEU A 299 -6.95 6.91 30.73
CA LEU A 299 -7.23 6.06 29.58
C LEU A 299 -6.38 4.77 29.64
N ALA A 300 -5.08 4.89 29.85
CA ALA A 300 -4.16 3.76 29.98
C ALA A 300 -4.54 2.81 31.13
N ASN A 301 -5.02 3.33 32.26
CA ASN A 301 -5.55 2.50 33.36
C ASN A 301 -6.86 1.78 33.00
N MET A 302 -7.73 2.40 32.20
CA MET A 302 -8.93 1.74 31.66
C MET A 302 -8.60 0.67 30.62
N PHE A 303 -7.45 0.76 29.92
CA PHE A 303 -6.98 -0.31 29.01
C PHE A 303 -6.55 -1.57 29.75
N LYS A 304 -5.92 -1.41 30.92
CA LYS A 304 -5.39 -2.52 31.71
C LYS A 304 -6.48 -3.30 32.44
N ASN A 305 -7.52 -2.62 32.91
CA ASN A 305 -8.57 -3.24 33.73
C ASN A 305 -9.86 -3.45 32.94
N ARG A 306 -10.24 -4.71 32.67
CA ARG A 306 -11.46 -5.06 31.94
C ARG A 306 -12.73 -4.54 32.61
N ARG A 307 -12.76 -4.52 33.95
CA ARG A 307 -13.89 -3.98 34.76
C ARG A 307 -14.07 -2.46 34.60
N ARG A 308 -12.98 -1.70 34.45
CA ARG A 308 -13.03 -0.23 34.26
C ARG A 308 -13.43 0.19 32.85
N LYS A 309 -13.60 -0.76 31.92
CA LYS A 309 -14.20 -0.47 30.60
C LYS A 309 -15.69 -0.13 30.72
N ALA A 310 -16.38 -0.72 31.70
CA ALA A 310 -17.77 -0.38 31.97
C ALA A 310 -17.94 1.10 32.39
N ASP A 311 -16.91 1.67 33.03
CA ASP A 311 -16.92 3.09 33.40
C ASP A 311 -16.93 4.01 32.18
N LEU A 312 -16.47 3.55 31.00
CA LEU A 312 -16.54 4.33 29.77
C LEU A 312 -17.98 4.54 29.29
N LEU A 313 -18.88 3.58 29.55
CA LEU A 313 -20.30 3.69 29.20
C LEU A 313 -21.02 4.73 30.05
N LYS A 314 -20.50 5.03 31.25
CA LYS A 314 -21.05 6.04 32.16
C LYS A 314 -20.58 7.47 31.82
N LEU A 315 -19.67 7.61 30.85
CA LEU A 315 -19.13 8.92 30.48
C LEU A 315 -19.99 9.59 29.42
N ASP A 316 -20.19 10.89 29.61
CA ASP A 316 -20.80 11.73 28.58
C ASP A 316 -19.97 11.75 27.27
N LEU A 317 -20.68 11.93 26.15
CA LEU A 317 -20.14 12.00 24.81
C LEU A 317 -19.01 13.03 24.70
N THR A 318 -19.12 14.17 25.38
CA THR A 318 -18.08 15.20 25.41
C THR A 318 -16.75 14.67 25.95
N LYS A 319 -16.79 13.88 27.02
CA LYS A 319 -15.59 13.27 27.64
C LYS A 319 -15.03 12.18 26.74
N LEU A 320 -15.88 11.35 26.15
CA LEU A 320 -15.48 10.31 25.19
C LEU A 320 -14.78 10.90 23.95
N MET A 321 -15.25 12.05 23.46
CA MET A 321 -14.63 12.76 22.34
C MET A 321 -13.25 13.33 22.70
N LYS A 322 -13.08 13.88 23.92
CA LYS A 322 -11.75 14.30 24.43
C LYS A 322 -10.79 13.11 24.49
N TYR A 323 -11.27 11.97 24.99
CA TYR A 323 -10.50 10.73 25.02
C TYR A 323 -10.14 10.23 23.63
N TYR A 324 -11.06 10.32 22.66
CA TYR A 324 -10.80 9.97 21.27
C TYR A 324 -9.71 10.84 20.63
N GLY A 325 -9.72 12.16 20.91
CA GLY A 325 -8.68 13.09 20.48
C GLY A 325 -7.31 12.76 21.11
N ALA A 326 -7.30 12.43 22.40
CA ALA A 326 -6.10 12.05 23.15
C ALA A 326 -5.45 10.75 22.65
N ILE A 327 -6.13 9.90 21.88
CA ILE A 327 -5.51 8.67 21.31
C ILE A 327 -4.24 8.98 20.50
N LYS A 328 -4.15 10.17 19.91
CA LYS A 328 -2.97 10.56 19.12
C LYS A 328 -1.68 10.59 19.97
N SER A 329 -1.78 10.81 21.28
CA SER A 329 -0.61 10.92 22.17
C SER A 329 -0.01 9.58 22.61
N PHE A 330 -0.64 8.44 22.29
CA PHE A 330 0.05 7.16 22.41
C PHE A 330 1.30 7.16 21.51
N THR A 331 2.33 6.43 21.90
CA THR A 331 3.52 6.26 21.06
C THR A 331 3.32 5.10 20.09
N THR A 332 2.87 3.95 20.60
CA THR A 332 2.77 2.70 19.83
C THR A 332 1.55 2.62 18.92
N LYS A 333 1.73 2.02 17.73
CA LYS A 333 0.65 1.84 16.72
C LYS A 333 -0.46 0.90 17.22
N ARG A 334 -0.12 -0.18 17.93
CA ARG A 334 -1.11 -1.16 18.41
C ARG A 334 -1.99 -0.59 19.51
N SER A 335 -1.42 0.13 20.49
CA SER A 335 -2.19 0.81 21.53
C SER A 335 -3.10 1.88 20.95
N LYS A 336 -2.64 2.65 19.95
CA LYS A 336 -3.50 3.58 19.19
C LYS A 336 -4.70 2.86 18.56
N SER A 337 -4.46 1.74 17.87
CA SER A 337 -5.51 0.99 17.17
C SER A 337 -6.52 0.36 18.15
N LYS A 338 -6.01 -0.24 19.24
CA LYS A 338 -6.84 -0.82 20.31
C LYS A 338 -7.67 0.27 20.99
N ALA A 339 -7.06 1.41 21.30
CA ALA A 339 -7.76 2.53 21.93
C ALA A 339 -8.82 3.15 21.03
N ARG A 340 -8.49 3.36 19.76
CA ARG A 340 -9.44 3.80 18.75
C ARG A 340 -10.58 2.81 18.57
N SER A 341 -10.35 1.52 18.71
CA SER A 341 -11.41 0.50 18.58
C SER A 341 -12.33 0.44 19.77
N MET A 342 -11.79 0.56 20.98
CA MET A 342 -12.57 0.59 22.19
C MET A 342 -13.43 1.85 22.28
N ILE A 343 -12.82 3.03 22.13
CA ILE A 343 -13.53 4.31 22.31
C ILE A 343 -14.54 4.53 21.19
N SER A 344 -14.22 4.16 19.94
CA SER A 344 -15.22 4.24 18.86
C SER A 344 -16.42 3.32 19.08
N ARG A 345 -16.24 2.14 19.69
CA ARG A 345 -17.35 1.24 20.03
C ARG A 345 -18.23 1.87 21.11
N VAL A 346 -17.63 2.29 22.21
CA VAL A 346 -18.37 2.96 23.30
C VAL A 346 -19.12 4.19 22.79
N ILE A 347 -18.51 5.02 21.95
CA ILE A 347 -19.21 6.18 21.37
C ILE A 347 -20.38 5.73 20.49
N LYS A 348 -20.21 4.66 19.70
CA LYS A 348 -21.32 4.10 18.90
C LYS A 348 -22.43 3.57 19.80
N ASP A 349 -22.11 2.90 20.90
CA ASP A 349 -23.08 2.33 21.83
C ASP A 349 -23.84 3.44 22.60
N VAL A 350 -23.16 4.51 22.99
CA VAL A 350 -23.76 5.64 23.75
C VAL A 350 -24.55 6.60 22.86
N SER A 351 -24.06 6.88 21.65
CA SER A 351 -24.62 7.94 20.79
C SER A 351 -25.31 7.43 19.52
N GLY A 352 -25.22 6.14 19.22
CA GLY A 352 -25.63 5.56 17.93
C GLY A 352 -24.72 5.95 16.76
N MET A 353 -23.72 6.83 16.97
CA MET A 353 -22.95 7.44 15.89
C MET A 353 -21.54 6.87 15.70
N SER A 354 -21.13 6.70 14.44
CA SER A 354 -19.78 6.22 14.09
C SER A 354 -18.76 7.34 13.90
N VAL A 355 -17.96 7.64 14.93
CA VAL A 355 -16.87 8.65 14.86
C VAL A 355 -15.73 8.31 13.90
N ARG A 356 -15.72 7.10 13.34
CA ARG A 356 -14.67 6.68 12.39
C ARG A 356 -14.92 7.20 10.99
N LYS A 357 -16.20 7.30 10.62
CA LYS A 357 -16.64 7.78 9.32
C LYS A 357 -16.32 9.27 9.17
N ARG A 358 -15.97 9.68 7.96
CA ARG A 358 -15.59 11.06 7.64
C ARG A 358 -16.28 11.46 6.34
N ILE A 359 -16.55 12.75 6.21
CA ILE A 359 -17.09 13.32 4.97
C ILE A 359 -15.95 13.33 3.93
N ILE A 360 -16.18 12.67 2.80
CA ILE A 360 -15.26 12.67 1.65
C ILE A 360 -16.04 13.14 0.43
N ALA A 361 -15.98 14.43 0.14
CA ALA A 361 -16.57 15.00 -1.06
C ALA A 361 -15.68 14.64 -2.26
N LYS A 362 -16.21 13.76 -3.12
CA LYS A 362 -15.58 13.39 -4.39
C LYS A 362 -16.09 14.35 -5.46
N VAL A 363 -15.24 15.27 -5.88
CA VAL A 363 -15.58 16.28 -6.88
C VAL A 363 -14.80 15.95 -8.16
N GLN A 364 -15.45 16.04 -9.31
CA GLN A 364 -14.78 15.87 -10.58
C GLN A 364 -13.82 17.04 -10.81
N PHE A 365 -12.64 16.76 -11.35
CA PHE A 365 -11.67 17.80 -11.63
C PHE A 365 -12.19 18.74 -12.73
N ASP A 366 -12.25 20.03 -12.43
CA ASP A 366 -12.52 21.10 -13.39
C ASP A 366 -11.57 22.24 -13.04
N ASP A 367 -10.87 22.78 -14.04
CA ASP A 367 -9.90 23.85 -13.88
C ASP A 367 -10.53 25.16 -13.40
N ARG A 368 -11.85 25.32 -13.60
CA ARG A 368 -12.65 26.47 -13.15
C ARG A 368 -13.07 26.36 -11.69
N ILE A 369 -13.05 25.18 -11.08
CA ILE A 369 -13.48 24.99 -9.69
C ILE A 369 -12.34 25.28 -8.71
N LYS A 370 -12.52 26.28 -7.86
CA LYS A 370 -11.61 26.61 -6.75
C LYS A 370 -11.82 25.63 -5.60
N LYS A 371 -10.86 24.71 -5.41
CA LYS A 371 -10.90 23.73 -4.31
C LYS A 371 -11.05 24.36 -2.92
N SER A 372 -10.42 25.52 -2.70
CA SER A 372 -10.48 26.26 -1.43
C SER A 372 -11.91 26.66 -1.09
N GLU A 373 -12.67 27.15 -2.08
CA GLU A 373 -14.05 27.58 -1.91
C GLU A 373 -14.97 26.40 -1.62
N VAL A 374 -14.83 25.30 -2.36
CA VAL A 374 -15.56 24.06 -2.03
C VAL A 374 -15.23 23.60 -0.61
N THR A 375 -13.97 23.73 -0.17
CA THR A 375 -13.55 23.39 1.21
C THR A 375 -14.19 24.30 2.24
N ARG A 376 -14.26 25.60 1.96
CA ARG A 376 -14.89 26.61 2.82
C ARG A 376 -16.37 26.32 3.00
N ILE A 377 -17.09 26.05 1.91
CA ILE A 377 -18.53 25.79 1.93
C ILE A 377 -18.85 24.47 2.62
N VAL A 378 -18.15 23.38 2.28
CA VAL A 378 -18.30 22.11 3.00
C VAL A 378 -18.01 22.29 4.48
N GLY A 379 -16.99 23.07 4.83
CA GLY A 379 -16.65 23.40 6.22
C GLY A 379 -17.72 24.23 6.94
N LYS A 380 -18.37 25.16 6.24
CA LYS A 380 -19.51 25.95 6.73
C LYS A 380 -20.71 25.06 7.03
N LYS A 381 -21.14 24.23 6.06
CA LYS A 381 -22.25 23.27 6.24
C LYS A 381 -21.98 22.23 7.32
N CYS A 382 -20.73 21.75 7.45
CA CYS A 382 -20.35 20.91 8.60
C CYS A 382 -20.59 21.61 9.94
N GLY A 383 -20.45 22.94 9.98
CA GLY A 383 -20.73 23.79 11.12
C GLY A 383 -22.21 24.00 11.43
N GLU A 384 -23.12 23.66 10.51
CA GLU A 384 -24.57 23.79 10.66
C GLU A 384 -25.24 22.47 11.10
N LEU A 385 -24.53 21.34 11.02
CA LEU A 385 -25.03 20.01 11.41
C LEU A 385 -25.57 19.97 12.85
N GLN A 386 -26.66 19.22 13.06
CA GLN A 386 -27.28 19.01 14.37
C GLN A 386 -26.48 18.04 15.25
N LEU A 387 -25.23 18.41 15.56
CA LEU A 387 -24.27 17.64 16.34
C LEU A 387 -23.77 18.43 17.54
N VAL A 388 -23.40 17.72 18.61
CA VAL A 388 -22.70 18.34 19.75
C VAL A 388 -21.43 19.03 19.28
N LYS A 389 -21.13 20.21 19.84
CA LYS A 389 -20.00 21.08 19.43
C LYS A 389 -18.67 20.33 19.22
N PRO A 390 -18.22 19.43 20.12
CA PRO A 390 -16.97 18.68 19.92
C PRO A 390 -17.00 17.72 18.73
N MET A 391 -18.16 17.12 18.44
CA MET A 391 -18.34 16.23 17.29
C MET A 391 -18.32 17.03 16.00
N ARG A 392 -18.99 18.18 15.98
CA ARG A 392 -19.04 19.09 14.84
C ARG A 392 -17.66 19.57 14.42
N GLU A 393 -16.86 20.03 15.37
CA GLU A 393 -15.47 20.42 15.14
C GLU A 393 -14.61 19.25 14.63
N MET A 394 -14.80 18.04 15.19
CA MET A 394 -14.08 16.87 14.71
C MET A 394 -14.45 16.52 13.26
N VAL A 395 -15.73 16.58 12.90
CA VAL A 395 -16.20 16.31 11.53
C VAL A 395 -15.63 17.36 10.58
N LYS A 396 -15.73 18.65 10.92
CA LYS A 396 -15.17 19.77 10.15
C LYS A 396 -13.66 19.61 9.89
N GLN A 397 -12.88 19.27 10.93
CA GLN A 397 -11.43 19.04 10.79
C GLN A 397 -11.06 17.81 9.96
N ARG A 398 -11.97 16.84 9.83
CA ARG A 398 -11.71 15.56 9.14
C ARG A 398 -12.40 15.46 7.78
N ALA A 399 -13.24 16.42 7.43
CA ALA A 399 -13.83 16.55 6.11
C ALA A 399 -12.72 16.71 5.07
N ARG A 400 -12.88 16.05 3.92
CA ARG A 400 -11.89 16.08 2.83
C ARG A 400 -12.58 16.23 1.49
N ILE A 401 -11.93 16.98 0.61
CA ILE A 401 -12.28 17.07 -0.80
C ILE A 401 -11.22 16.35 -1.62
N VAL A 402 -11.68 15.41 -2.43
CA VAL A 402 -10.86 14.55 -3.27
C VAL A 402 -11.26 14.79 -4.71
N TRP A 403 -10.28 15.12 -5.55
CA TRP A 403 -10.49 15.18 -6.98
C TRP A 403 -10.67 13.78 -7.55
N THR A 404 -11.68 13.64 -8.38
CA THR A 404 -11.91 12.45 -9.19
C THR A 404 -11.55 12.75 -10.63
N ARG A 405 -10.99 11.75 -11.30
CA ARG A 405 -10.60 11.83 -12.70
C ARG A 405 -11.87 12.00 -13.54
N CYS A 406 -11.80 12.88 -14.54
CA CYS A 406 -12.85 13.01 -15.55
C CYS A 406 -12.86 11.78 -16.47
N PRO A 407 -14.05 11.35 -16.94
CA PRO A 407 -14.12 10.29 -17.94
C PRO A 407 -13.39 10.73 -19.20
N ASN A 408 -12.54 9.85 -19.74
CA ASN A 408 -11.95 10.10 -21.06
C ASN A 408 -12.94 9.70 -22.17
N VAL A 409 -12.59 9.97 -23.42
CA VAL A 409 -13.38 9.57 -24.58
C VAL A 409 -13.70 8.08 -24.58
N ASP A 410 -12.74 7.22 -24.18
CA ASP A 410 -12.94 5.78 -24.05
C ASP A 410 -14.04 5.43 -23.04
N ASP A 411 -13.97 6.00 -21.84
CA ASP A 411 -14.91 5.79 -20.73
C ASP A 411 -16.34 6.22 -21.15
N LEU A 412 -16.45 7.22 -22.03
CA LEU A 412 -17.74 7.74 -22.54
C LEU A 412 -18.30 6.89 -23.69
N ILE A 413 -17.47 6.48 -24.64
CA ILE A 413 -17.90 5.77 -25.85
C ILE A 413 -18.10 4.29 -25.56
N HIS A 414 -17.22 3.68 -24.76
CA HIS A 414 -17.19 2.24 -24.59
C HIS A 414 -16.75 1.80 -23.19
N ASN A 415 -17.72 1.34 -22.41
CA ASN A 415 -17.41 0.63 -21.17
C ASN A 415 -17.04 -0.83 -21.47
N HIS A 416 -15.75 -1.06 -21.70
CA HIS A 416 -15.21 -2.38 -22.06
C HIS A 416 -15.57 -3.48 -21.04
N ARG A 417 -15.68 -3.14 -19.75
CA ARG A 417 -16.07 -4.10 -18.70
C ARG A 417 -17.55 -4.49 -18.81
N CYS A 418 -18.43 -3.52 -19.02
CA CYS A 418 -19.84 -3.79 -19.26
C CYS A 418 -20.05 -4.56 -20.58
N PHE A 419 -19.22 -4.29 -21.59
CA PHE A 419 -19.25 -5.02 -22.84
C PHE A 419 -18.81 -6.48 -22.64
N ALA A 420 -17.65 -6.73 -22.04
CA ALA A 420 -17.13 -8.09 -21.82
C ALA A 420 -18.04 -8.98 -20.94
N LEU A 421 -18.89 -8.39 -20.09
CA LEU A 421 -19.83 -9.13 -19.24
C LEU A 421 -21.11 -9.58 -19.94
N ARG A 422 -21.44 -9.02 -21.12
CA ARG A 422 -22.63 -9.43 -21.87
C ARG A 422 -22.31 -10.69 -22.68
N ARG A 423 -23.15 -11.72 -22.52
CA ARG A 423 -22.95 -13.07 -23.07
C ARG A 423 -23.25 -13.21 -24.57
N ALA A 424 -24.04 -12.31 -25.13
CA ALA A 424 -24.40 -12.30 -26.54
C ALA A 424 -24.54 -10.86 -27.03
N PHE A 425 -24.08 -10.62 -28.26
CA PHE A 425 -24.22 -9.34 -28.96
C PHE A 425 -24.79 -9.59 -30.34
N ASN A 426 -25.88 -8.93 -30.67
CA ASN A 426 -26.32 -8.78 -32.05
C ASN A 426 -25.50 -7.64 -32.67
N CYS A 427 -24.81 -7.90 -33.78
CA CYS A 427 -24.14 -6.80 -34.47
C CYS A 427 -25.19 -5.86 -35.07
N VAL A 428 -25.07 -4.57 -34.75
CA VAL A 428 -25.88 -3.50 -35.37
C VAL A 428 -25.23 -2.93 -36.63
N CYS A 429 -24.16 -3.57 -37.12
CA CYS A 429 -23.38 -3.14 -38.27
C CYS A 429 -24.02 -3.45 -39.63
N CYS A 430 -25.16 -4.14 -39.65
CA CYS A 430 -25.88 -4.44 -40.88
C CYS A 430 -26.39 -3.14 -41.53
N GLY A 431 -26.22 -2.99 -42.85
CA GLY A 431 -26.69 -1.81 -43.60
C GLY A 431 -25.80 -0.55 -43.51
N THR A 432 -24.74 -0.52 -42.69
CA THR A 432 -23.86 0.67 -42.66
C THR A 432 -22.86 0.68 -43.82
N PRO A 433 -22.48 1.85 -44.36
CA PRO A 433 -21.61 1.98 -45.54
C PRO A 433 -20.11 1.81 -45.25
N PHE A 434 -19.73 1.31 -44.07
CA PHE A 434 -18.33 1.24 -43.64
C PHE A 434 -17.63 -0.06 -44.06
N ARG A 435 -16.30 0.00 -44.19
CA ARG A 435 -15.46 -1.15 -44.55
C ARG A 435 -15.66 -2.31 -43.56
N ARG A 436 -15.84 -3.51 -44.11
CA ARG A 436 -16.06 -4.73 -43.32
C ARG A 436 -14.84 -5.64 -43.27
N LYS A 437 -14.70 -6.35 -42.16
CA LYS A 437 -13.76 -7.43 -41.93
C LYS A 437 -14.49 -8.50 -41.11
N ASP A 438 -14.49 -9.74 -41.60
CA ASP A 438 -15.19 -10.89 -40.97
C ASP A 438 -16.67 -10.58 -40.70
N GLU A 439 -17.40 -10.12 -41.74
CA GLU A 439 -18.83 -9.72 -41.73
C GLU A 439 -19.19 -8.50 -40.86
N HIS A 440 -18.26 -8.00 -40.05
CA HIS A 440 -18.46 -6.85 -39.17
C HIS A 440 -17.74 -5.60 -39.67
N VAL A 441 -18.24 -4.44 -39.25
CA VAL A 441 -17.62 -3.15 -39.55
C VAL A 441 -16.36 -2.97 -38.73
N HIS A 442 -15.25 -2.64 -39.40
CA HIS A 442 -13.95 -2.44 -38.78
C HIS A 442 -13.28 -1.19 -39.35
N PHE A 443 -13.26 -0.12 -38.56
CA PHE A 443 -12.55 1.12 -38.87
C PHE A 443 -11.96 1.70 -37.59
N ARG A 444 -10.95 2.56 -37.72
CA ARG A 444 -10.48 3.38 -36.59
C ARG A 444 -11.29 4.65 -36.55
N ILE A 445 -11.73 5.08 -35.37
CA ILE A 445 -12.47 6.34 -35.20
C ILE A 445 -11.68 7.55 -35.78
N GLY A 446 -10.35 7.48 -35.79
CA GLY A 446 -9.48 8.49 -36.40
C GLY A 446 -9.52 8.55 -37.94
N GLU A 447 -10.07 7.55 -38.63
CA GLU A 447 -10.26 7.50 -40.09
C GLU A 447 -11.55 8.21 -40.54
N LEU A 448 -12.38 8.67 -39.59
CA LEU A 448 -13.63 9.37 -39.88
C LEU A 448 -13.42 10.88 -39.88
N ASP A 449 -13.56 11.51 -41.05
CA ASP A 449 -13.31 12.95 -41.23
C ASP A 449 -14.30 13.83 -40.47
N TRP A 450 -15.55 13.38 -40.34
CA TRP A 450 -16.62 14.07 -39.61
C TRP A 450 -16.50 13.96 -38.08
N VAL A 451 -15.56 13.15 -37.57
CA VAL A 451 -15.34 13.01 -36.13
C VAL A 451 -14.37 14.07 -35.63
N SER A 452 -14.80 14.81 -34.59
CA SER A 452 -14.00 15.83 -33.91
C SER A 452 -12.64 15.28 -33.47
N ALA A 453 -11.60 16.12 -33.61
CA ALA A 453 -10.22 15.77 -33.26
C ALA A 453 -10.07 15.26 -31.82
N ILE A 454 -10.92 15.73 -30.89
CA ILE A 454 -10.87 15.28 -29.49
C ILE A 454 -11.23 13.80 -29.34
N VAL A 455 -12.14 13.29 -30.17
CA VAL A 455 -12.64 11.91 -30.10
C VAL A 455 -11.68 10.91 -30.77
N ARG A 456 -10.77 11.40 -31.62
CA ARG A 456 -9.79 10.56 -32.33
C ARG A 456 -8.79 9.87 -31.38
N ASN A 457 -8.61 10.37 -30.16
CA ASN A 457 -7.78 9.73 -29.14
C ASN A 457 -8.62 9.39 -27.91
N ALA A 458 -8.77 8.08 -27.65
CA ALA A 458 -9.50 7.50 -26.53
C ALA A 458 -9.03 8.02 -25.15
N LYS A 459 -7.77 8.46 -25.02
CA LYS A 459 -7.22 9.01 -23.77
C LYS A 459 -7.53 10.49 -23.55
N ASN A 460 -8.04 11.19 -24.56
CA ASN A 460 -8.42 12.59 -24.41
C ASN A 460 -9.55 12.72 -23.38
N VAL A 461 -9.51 13.81 -22.63
CA VAL A 461 -10.54 14.15 -21.65
C VAL A 461 -11.34 15.31 -22.22
N PRO A 462 -12.61 15.10 -22.62
CA PRO A 462 -13.45 16.18 -23.07
C PRO A 462 -13.63 17.22 -21.96
N ARG A 463 -13.55 18.50 -22.32
CA ARG A 463 -14.03 19.56 -21.42
C ARG A 463 -15.54 19.37 -21.31
N GLN A 464 -16.05 19.23 -20.08
CA GLN A 464 -17.48 19.23 -19.85
C GLN A 464 -17.96 20.67 -19.90
N ASP A 465 -18.69 21.01 -20.96
CA ASP A 465 -19.38 22.29 -21.09
C ASP A 465 -20.85 22.12 -20.72
N ASP A 466 -21.07 21.59 -19.51
CA ASP A 466 -22.41 21.47 -18.97
C ASP A 466 -22.87 22.86 -18.50
N GLU A 467 -23.97 23.35 -19.07
CA GLU A 467 -24.72 24.50 -18.52
C GLU A 467 -25.12 24.22 -17.05
N ARG A 468 -25.26 22.94 -16.68
CA ARG A 468 -25.63 22.45 -15.34
C ARG A 468 -24.43 22.10 -14.46
N ARG A 469 -23.22 22.61 -14.74
CA ARG A 469 -22.00 22.39 -13.91
C ARG A 469 -22.24 22.68 -12.43
N GLY A 470 -22.84 23.82 -12.12
CA GLY A 470 -23.18 24.21 -10.75
C GLY A 470 -24.14 23.22 -10.10
N GLU A 471 -25.20 22.82 -10.80
CA GLU A 471 -26.16 21.82 -10.28
C GLU A 471 -25.52 20.46 -10.04
N ASN A 472 -24.61 20.03 -10.92
CA ASN A 472 -23.89 18.77 -10.78
C ASN A 472 -22.99 18.80 -9.54
N LEU A 473 -22.27 19.91 -9.32
CA LEU A 473 -21.48 20.11 -8.11
C LEU A 473 -22.37 20.11 -6.87
N ARG A 474 -23.48 20.84 -6.89
CA ARG A 474 -24.47 20.89 -5.80
C ARG A 474 -24.97 19.49 -5.43
N LYS A 475 -25.55 18.77 -6.40
CA LYS A 475 -26.08 17.41 -6.23
C LYS A 475 -25.02 16.49 -5.66
N LYS A 476 -23.77 16.60 -6.11
CA LYS A 476 -22.68 15.75 -5.63
C LYS A 476 -22.30 16.01 -4.18
N LEU A 477 -22.31 17.27 -3.76
CA LEU A 477 -22.07 17.64 -2.37
C LEU A 477 -23.23 17.18 -1.48
N GLU A 478 -24.48 17.41 -1.88
CA GLU A 478 -25.66 16.95 -1.14
C GLU A 478 -25.69 15.42 -0.99
N GLU A 479 -25.42 14.69 -2.07
CA GLU A 479 -25.29 13.24 -2.06
C GLU A 479 -24.19 12.79 -1.08
N THR A 480 -23.05 13.48 -1.05
CA THR A 480 -21.95 13.18 -0.13
C THR A 480 -22.41 13.28 1.34
N PHE A 481 -23.15 14.33 1.70
CA PHE A 481 -23.66 14.50 3.06
C PHE A 481 -24.74 13.47 3.38
N ARG A 482 -25.62 13.15 2.42
CA ARG A 482 -26.66 12.13 2.57
C ARG A 482 -26.08 10.74 2.83
N VAL A 483 -25.12 10.31 2.01
CA VAL A 483 -24.42 9.02 2.16
C VAL A 483 -23.69 8.99 3.50
N TRP A 484 -22.98 10.06 3.86
CA TRP A 484 -22.27 10.12 5.13
C TRP A 484 -23.23 10.08 6.34
N ALA A 485 -24.37 10.77 6.30
CA ALA A 485 -25.36 10.74 7.38
C ALA A 485 -25.94 9.34 7.57
N SER A 486 -26.22 8.63 6.48
CA SER A 486 -26.63 7.21 6.53
C SER A 486 -25.54 6.35 7.18
N GLU A 487 -24.27 6.51 6.79
CA GLU A 487 -23.16 5.75 7.38
C GLU A 487 -22.86 6.12 8.85
N LEU A 488 -23.22 7.32 9.27
CA LEU A 488 -23.01 7.79 10.63
C LEU A 488 -23.95 7.08 11.60
N GLY A 489 -25.17 6.72 11.17
CA GLY A 489 -26.16 5.97 11.93
C GLY A 489 -27.27 6.82 12.59
N ARG A 490 -27.27 8.15 12.39
CA ARG A 490 -28.32 9.06 12.89
C ARG A 490 -28.52 10.24 11.94
N PRO A 491 -29.76 10.70 11.69
CA PRO A 491 -29.99 11.92 10.93
C PRO A 491 -29.36 13.11 11.67
N CYS A 492 -28.65 13.96 10.91
CA CYS A 492 -27.88 15.10 11.45
C CYS A 492 -28.35 16.45 10.91
N GLY A 493 -29.63 16.51 10.49
CA GLY A 493 -30.19 17.59 9.70
C GLY A 493 -30.00 17.35 8.19
N GLU A 494 -30.91 17.92 7.40
CA GLU A 494 -30.76 17.99 5.96
C GLU A 494 -29.75 19.09 5.60
N VAL A 495 -28.82 18.77 4.69
CA VAL A 495 -27.81 19.72 4.22
C VAL A 495 -28.11 20.03 2.77
N SER A 496 -28.49 21.28 2.52
CA SER A 496 -28.69 21.84 1.18
C SER A 496 -27.67 22.96 0.93
N PHE A 497 -27.34 23.16 -0.35
CA PHE A 497 -26.46 24.25 -0.78
C PHE A 497 -27.24 25.18 -1.71
N SER A 498 -27.15 26.49 -1.50
CA SER A 498 -27.76 27.45 -2.44
C SER A 498 -26.94 27.50 -3.73
N MET A 499 -27.57 27.89 -4.84
CA MET A 499 -26.87 28.06 -6.12
C MET A 499 -25.81 29.16 -6.02
N GLU A 500 -26.10 30.26 -5.34
CA GLU A 500 -25.14 31.36 -5.07
C GLU A 500 -23.87 30.87 -4.34
N GLU A 501 -24.02 30.00 -3.33
CA GLU A 501 -22.87 29.40 -2.63
C GLU A 501 -22.01 28.60 -3.62
N ILE A 502 -22.64 27.82 -4.49
CA ILE A 502 -21.97 26.96 -5.46
C ILE A 502 -21.30 27.77 -6.58
N GLU A 503 -21.95 28.83 -7.06
CA GLU A 503 -21.40 29.75 -8.08
C GLU A 503 -20.11 30.40 -7.58
N GLY A 504 -20.05 30.78 -6.29
CA GLY A 504 -18.82 31.27 -5.66
C GLY A 504 -17.65 30.28 -5.64
N CYS A 505 -17.87 29.00 -5.98
CA CYS A 505 -16.78 28.02 -6.16
C CYS A 505 -16.09 28.12 -7.51
N PHE A 506 -16.69 28.77 -8.50
CA PHE A 506 -16.12 28.90 -9.84
C PHE A 506 -15.19 30.12 -9.90
N ALA A 507 -14.18 30.04 -10.75
CA ALA A 507 -13.37 31.19 -11.11
C ALA A 507 -14.18 32.09 -12.05
N ASP A 508 -14.20 33.40 -11.78
CA ASP A 508 -14.78 34.37 -12.68
C ASP A 508 -14.07 34.26 -14.03
N GLU A 509 -14.83 34.10 -15.11
CA GLU A 509 -14.31 33.89 -16.47
C GLU A 509 -13.55 35.11 -17.03
N THR A 510 -13.47 36.21 -16.26
CA THR A 510 -12.88 37.49 -16.66
C THR A 510 -11.34 37.51 -16.71
N GLY A 511 -10.65 36.43 -16.31
CA GLY A 511 -9.19 36.45 -16.12
C GLY A 511 -8.31 35.66 -17.10
N ARG A 512 -8.86 34.95 -18.10
CA ARG A 512 -8.04 34.22 -19.09
C ARG A 512 -8.67 34.27 -20.48
N ARG A 513 -8.29 35.30 -21.24
CA ARG A 513 -8.19 35.22 -22.70
C ARG A 513 -6.73 35.07 -23.07
#